data_AF-A0ABD1GJZ7-F1
#
_entry.id   AF-A0ABD1GJZ7-F1
#
_cell.length_a   1.000
_cell.length_b   1.000
_cell.length_c   1.000
_cell.angle_alpha   90.00
_cell.angle_beta   90.00
_cell.angle_gamma   90.00
#
_symmetry.space_group_name_H-M   'P 1'
#
loop_
_entity.id
_entity.type
_entity.pdbx_description
1 polymer ?
#
loop_
_entity_poly.entity_id
_entity_poly.type
_entity_poly.pdbx_seq_one_letter_code
_entity_poly.pdbx_strand_id
1 'polypeptide(L)'
;MDQVLATNMMASGPGHCKISNGGCWHETRNGITFSACEDSADGKCTCPLGFKGDGVKSCVYVDECSEKKACQCPECSCKNTWGSYECSCSGDLLYIRDHDTCISKRATEVTSAWTAVWVIFLGLAMATCGAYLVYRYRLRSHMDSEIRAIMAQYMPLDSQNGVVNHVNEEHL
;
A
#
# COMPACT_ATOMS: atom_id res chain seq x y z
N MET A 1 -76.86 -4.94 -12.52
CA MET A 1 -75.83 -4.05 -11.95
C MET A 1 -74.79 -4.97 -11.35
N ASP A 2 -73.70 -5.23 -12.05
CA ASP A 2 -72.49 -5.73 -11.38
C ASP A 2 -71.33 -4.90 -11.90
N GLN A 3 -70.77 -4.19 -10.94
CA GLN A 3 -69.94 -3.02 -11.11
C GLN A 3 -68.57 -3.46 -11.62
N VAL A 4 -68.10 -2.79 -12.66
CA VAL A 4 -66.70 -2.77 -13.08
C VAL A 4 -65.84 -2.50 -11.85
N LEU A 5 -65.17 -3.52 -11.34
CA LEU A 5 -64.04 -3.37 -10.44
C LEU A 5 -62.83 -3.91 -11.18
N ALA A 6 -62.13 -3.02 -11.89
CA ALA A 6 -60.75 -3.27 -12.26
C ALA A 6 -59.96 -3.32 -10.93
N THR A 7 -59.97 -4.47 -10.27
CA THR A 7 -59.01 -4.79 -9.24
C THR A 7 -57.65 -4.79 -9.92
N ASN A 8 -56.73 -3.96 -9.43
CA ASN A 8 -55.34 -3.93 -9.85
C ASN A 8 -54.79 -5.36 -9.87
N MET A 9 -54.72 -5.98 -11.05
CA MET A 9 -54.14 -7.32 -11.20
C MET A 9 -52.65 -7.19 -10.93
N MET A 10 -52.21 -7.51 -9.71
CA MET A 10 -50.80 -7.72 -9.42
C MET A 10 -50.36 -8.92 -10.25
N ALA A 11 -49.41 -8.69 -11.16
CA ALA A 11 -48.80 -9.77 -11.91
C ALA A 11 -48.04 -10.65 -10.91
N SER A 12 -48.35 -11.95 -10.88
CA SER A 12 -47.74 -12.93 -9.97
C SER A 12 -47.13 -14.07 -10.78
N GLY A 13 -45.98 -14.56 -10.34
CA GLY A 13 -45.20 -15.62 -11.01
C GLY A 13 -43.82 -15.17 -11.48
N PRO A 14 -42.99 -16.10 -12.00
CA PRO A 14 -41.63 -15.78 -12.45
C PRO A 14 -41.64 -14.72 -13.55
N GLY A 15 -40.83 -13.66 -13.40
CA GLY A 15 -40.70 -12.60 -14.41
C GLY A 15 -41.83 -11.57 -14.43
N HIS A 16 -42.70 -11.54 -13.41
CA HIS A 16 -43.75 -10.54 -13.28
C HIS A 16 -43.22 -9.11 -13.16
N CYS A 17 -42.00 -8.91 -12.64
CA CYS A 17 -41.37 -7.58 -12.58
C CYS A 17 -41.11 -6.96 -13.96
N LYS A 18 -41.02 -7.78 -15.03
CA LYS A 18 -40.88 -7.27 -16.40
C LYS A 18 -42.16 -6.60 -16.92
N ILE A 19 -43.30 -6.87 -16.31
CA ILE A 19 -44.59 -6.32 -16.71
C ILE A 19 -44.94 -5.23 -15.69
N SER A 20 -44.71 -3.96 -16.07
CA SER A 20 -45.04 -2.80 -15.24
C SER A 20 -44.49 -2.86 -13.80
N ASN A 21 -43.26 -3.38 -13.61
CA ASN A 21 -42.63 -3.58 -12.29
C ASN A 21 -43.51 -4.40 -11.32
N GLY A 22 -44.31 -5.35 -11.82
CA GLY A 22 -45.19 -6.16 -10.98
C GLY A 22 -46.33 -5.39 -10.30
N GLY A 23 -46.56 -4.12 -10.68
CA GLY A 23 -47.45 -3.21 -9.95
C GLY A 23 -46.84 -2.67 -8.65
N CYS A 24 -45.53 -2.86 -8.45
CA CYS A 24 -44.80 -2.34 -7.32
C CYS A 24 -44.26 -0.93 -7.59
N TRP A 25 -43.93 -0.24 -6.50
CA TRP A 25 -43.30 1.08 -6.57
C TRP A 25 -41.95 1.00 -7.28
N HIS A 26 -41.67 1.99 -8.13
CA HIS A 26 -40.35 2.21 -8.70
C HIS A 26 -40.13 3.71 -8.88
N GLU A 27 -38.88 4.15 -8.73
CA GLU A 27 -38.48 5.54 -8.96
C GLU A 27 -37.09 5.57 -9.59
N THR A 28 -36.87 6.51 -10.52
CA THR A 28 -35.57 6.74 -11.14
C THR A 28 -35.10 8.14 -10.84
N ARG A 29 -33.89 8.27 -10.29
CA ARG A 29 -33.25 9.55 -10.00
C ARG A 29 -31.78 9.47 -10.37
N ASN A 30 -31.27 10.50 -11.05
CA ASN A 30 -29.87 10.58 -11.50
C ASN A 30 -29.40 9.35 -12.31
N GLY A 31 -30.31 8.70 -13.07
CA GLY A 31 -30.00 7.52 -13.86
C GLY A 31 -29.95 6.20 -13.08
N ILE A 32 -30.24 6.22 -11.77
CA ILE A 32 -30.36 5.03 -10.93
C ILE A 32 -31.85 4.74 -10.72
N THR A 33 -32.29 3.52 -11.01
CA THR A 33 -33.68 3.07 -10.80
C THR A 33 -33.73 2.12 -9.62
N PHE A 34 -34.56 2.45 -8.63
CA PHE A 34 -34.91 1.56 -7.54
C PHE A 34 -36.33 1.04 -7.76
N SER A 35 -36.56 -0.23 -7.43
CA SER A 35 -37.88 -0.84 -7.51
C SER A 35 -38.11 -1.72 -6.30
N ALA A 36 -39.36 -1.79 -5.86
CA ALA A 36 -39.80 -2.67 -4.78
C ALA A 36 -40.23 -4.06 -5.31
N CYS A 37 -40.07 -4.31 -6.61
CA CYS A 37 -40.41 -5.59 -7.22
C CYS A 37 -39.24 -6.57 -7.05
N GLU A 38 -39.54 -7.75 -6.51
CA GLU A 38 -38.61 -8.86 -6.44
C GLU A 38 -39.21 -10.02 -7.24
N ASP A 39 -38.41 -10.72 -8.06
CA ASP A 39 -38.84 -11.86 -8.90
C ASP A 39 -39.17 -13.13 -8.07
N SER A 40 -39.76 -12.95 -6.89
CA SER A 40 -40.27 -13.98 -6.01
C SER A 40 -41.65 -14.46 -6.48
N ALA A 41 -41.93 -15.76 -6.32
CA ALA A 41 -43.21 -16.35 -6.75
C ALA A 41 -44.43 -15.74 -6.04
N ASP A 42 -44.24 -15.19 -4.84
CA ASP A 42 -45.30 -14.61 -4.01
C ASP A 42 -45.85 -13.28 -4.53
N GLY A 43 -45.21 -12.64 -5.53
CA GLY A 43 -45.65 -11.36 -6.12
C GLY A 43 -45.71 -10.21 -5.10
N LYS A 44 -44.92 -10.30 -4.02
CA LYS A 44 -44.94 -9.35 -2.91
C LYS A 44 -43.97 -8.20 -3.18
N CYS A 45 -44.48 -6.97 -3.14
CA CYS A 45 -43.66 -5.78 -3.21
C CYS A 45 -42.97 -5.50 -1.86
N THR A 46 -41.64 -5.36 -1.87
CA THR A 46 -40.85 -5.01 -0.68
C THR A 46 -39.90 -3.88 -1.04
N CYS A 47 -39.89 -2.80 -0.26
CA CYS A 47 -38.99 -1.68 -0.53
C CYS A 47 -37.52 -2.14 -0.50
N PRO A 48 -36.68 -1.63 -1.42
CA PRO A 48 -35.26 -1.96 -1.44
C PRO A 48 -34.53 -1.42 -0.20
N LEU A 49 -33.31 -1.91 0.02
CA LEU A 49 -32.42 -1.42 1.08
C LEU A 49 -32.29 0.10 1.03
N GLY A 50 -32.34 0.73 2.21
CA GLY A 50 -32.33 2.19 2.35
C GLY A 50 -33.67 2.88 2.09
N PHE A 51 -34.74 2.12 1.89
CA PHE A 51 -36.10 2.64 1.76
C PHE A 51 -37.06 1.95 2.74
N LYS A 52 -38.12 2.65 3.12
CA LYS A 52 -39.18 2.15 3.99
C LYS A 52 -40.55 2.54 3.45
N GLY A 53 -41.52 1.65 3.56
CA GLY A 53 -42.89 1.92 3.12
C GLY A 53 -43.67 0.65 2.83
N ASP A 54 -44.70 0.78 1.99
CA ASP A 54 -45.62 -0.30 1.65
C ASP A 54 -45.17 -1.11 0.42
N GLY A 55 -44.12 -0.67 -0.30
CA GLY A 55 -43.60 -1.33 -1.49
C GLY A 55 -44.49 -1.17 -2.74
N VAL A 56 -45.75 -0.76 -2.58
CA VAL A 56 -46.72 -0.67 -3.68
C VAL A 56 -46.90 0.77 -4.15
N LYS A 57 -47.16 1.70 -3.22
CA LYS A 57 -47.42 3.10 -3.55
C LYS A 57 -46.30 4.02 -3.12
N SER A 58 -45.58 3.67 -2.07
CA SER A 58 -44.58 4.54 -1.47
C SER A 58 -43.44 3.74 -0.86
N CYS A 59 -42.23 4.03 -1.35
CA CYS A 59 -40.99 3.75 -0.65
C CYS A 59 -40.27 5.08 -0.44
N VAL A 60 -40.18 5.53 0.81
CA VAL A 60 -39.41 6.73 1.16
C VAL A 60 -38.00 6.33 1.53
N TYR A 61 -37.01 7.07 1.03
CA TYR A 61 -35.64 6.83 1.43
C TYR A 61 -35.49 7.11 2.92
N VAL A 62 -34.69 6.29 3.60
CA VAL A 62 -34.36 6.44 5.00
C VAL A 62 -33.03 7.18 5.08
N ASP A 63 -32.88 8.10 6.02
CA ASP A 63 -31.59 8.71 6.31
C ASP A 63 -30.92 7.93 7.45
N GLU A 64 -30.10 6.94 7.09
CA GLU A 64 -29.44 6.09 8.06
C GLU A 64 -28.40 6.85 8.90
N CYS A 65 -27.88 7.98 8.39
CA CYS A 65 -26.99 8.88 9.13
C CYS A 65 -27.73 9.57 10.27
N SER A 66 -28.91 10.14 9.98
CA SER A 66 -29.73 10.83 10.97
C SER A 66 -30.31 9.87 12.02
N GLU A 67 -30.64 8.64 11.61
CA GLU A 67 -31.11 7.59 12.53
C GLU A 67 -29.98 6.93 13.35
N LYS A 68 -28.71 7.33 13.12
CA LYS A 68 -27.51 6.74 13.75
C LYS A 68 -27.44 5.22 13.61
N LYS A 69 -28.00 4.68 12.52
CA LYS A 69 -27.98 3.25 12.20
C LYS A 69 -26.72 2.85 11.43
N ALA A 70 -26.07 3.82 10.79
CA ALA A 70 -24.87 3.63 9.99
C ALA A 70 -23.72 4.53 10.48
N CYS A 71 -22.48 4.11 10.20
CA CYS A 71 -21.25 4.84 10.49
C CYS A 71 -21.11 5.26 11.97
N GLN A 72 -21.25 4.33 12.91
CA GLN A 72 -21.26 4.62 14.36
C GLN A 72 -19.86 4.89 14.96
N CYS A 73 -18.80 4.85 14.16
CA CYS A 73 -17.43 5.06 14.59
C CYS A 73 -17.14 6.53 14.96
N PRO A 74 -16.27 6.81 15.96
CA PRO A 74 -15.97 8.17 16.40
C PRO A 74 -15.32 9.05 15.33
N GLU A 75 -14.49 8.45 14.49
CA GLU A 75 -13.69 9.13 13.44
C GLU A 75 -14.33 9.01 12.04
N CYS A 76 -15.62 8.69 11.99
CA CYS A 76 -16.36 8.49 10.75
C CYS A 76 -17.23 9.68 10.40
N SER A 77 -17.25 10.01 9.11
CA SER A 77 -18.18 10.93 8.50
C SER A 77 -19.20 10.15 7.68
N CYS A 78 -20.48 10.32 8.01
CA CYS A 78 -21.60 9.74 7.29
C CYS A 78 -22.15 10.74 6.29
N LYS A 79 -22.20 10.35 5.02
CA LYS A 79 -22.84 11.11 3.96
C LYS A 79 -24.03 10.33 3.45
N ASN A 80 -25.23 10.85 3.72
CA ASN A 80 -26.46 10.24 3.24
C ASN A 80 -26.57 10.43 1.72
N THR A 81 -26.99 9.38 1.01
CA THR A 81 -27.23 9.41 -0.43
C THR A 81 -28.62 8.85 -0.73
N TRP A 82 -29.14 9.05 -1.94
CA TRP A 82 -30.46 8.56 -2.26
C TRP A 82 -30.43 7.03 -2.45
N GLY A 83 -31.03 6.31 -1.51
CA GLY A 83 -31.08 4.84 -1.49
C GLY A 83 -29.83 4.14 -0.94
N SER A 84 -28.89 4.89 -0.36
CA SER A 84 -27.70 4.34 0.30
C SER A 84 -27.07 5.39 1.21
N TYR A 85 -26.07 5.01 1.97
CA TYR A 85 -25.18 5.92 2.67
C TYR A 85 -23.72 5.64 2.31
N GLU A 86 -22.86 6.64 2.47
CA GLU A 86 -21.42 6.53 2.28
C GLU A 86 -20.74 6.90 3.61
N CYS A 87 -20.00 5.95 4.19
CA CYS A 87 -19.15 6.22 5.35
C CYS A 87 -17.72 6.47 4.88
N SER A 88 -17.11 7.54 5.38
CA SER A 88 -15.70 7.85 5.19
C SER A 88 -15.02 8.04 6.55
N CYS A 89 -13.72 7.80 6.62
CA CYS A 89 -12.93 8.06 7.82
C CYS A 89 -12.14 9.37 7.64
N SER A 90 -11.88 10.07 8.75
CA SER A 90 -10.97 11.21 8.76
C SER A 90 -9.54 10.80 8.34
N GLY A 91 -8.86 11.64 7.54
CA GLY A 91 -7.45 11.42 7.17
C GLY A 91 -7.20 10.25 6.21
N ASP A 92 -6.08 9.55 6.41
CA ASP A 92 -5.63 8.41 5.57
C ASP A 92 -6.15 7.04 6.05
N LEU A 93 -7.26 7.02 6.79
CA LEU A 93 -7.85 5.80 7.32
C LEU A 93 -8.82 5.18 6.31
N LEU A 94 -8.87 3.85 6.29
CA LEU A 94 -9.77 3.05 5.47
C LEU A 94 -10.95 2.59 6.32
N TYR A 95 -12.16 2.83 5.84
CA TYR A 95 -13.40 2.40 6.49
C TYR A 95 -13.75 0.95 6.13
N ILE A 96 -14.06 0.14 7.15
CA ILE A 96 -14.53 -1.25 7.02
C ILE A 96 -15.96 -1.35 7.53
N ARG A 97 -16.89 -1.64 6.62
CA ARG A 97 -18.33 -1.71 6.89
C ARG A 97 -18.74 -2.85 7.82
N ASP A 98 -18.02 -3.97 7.80
CA ASP A 98 -18.37 -5.18 8.56
C ASP A 98 -18.24 -4.98 10.08
N HIS A 99 -17.28 -4.16 10.50
CA HIS A 99 -16.97 -3.88 11.90
C HIS A 99 -17.15 -2.39 12.27
N ASP A 100 -17.68 -1.55 11.37
CA ASP A 100 -17.81 -0.10 11.54
C ASP A 100 -16.53 0.57 12.12
N THR A 101 -15.38 0.27 11.52
CA THR A 101 -14.07 0.71 12.04
C THR A 101 -13.20 1.37 10.98
N CYS A 102 -12.34 2.28 11.45
CA CYS A 102 -11.34 2.97 10.64
C CYS A 102 -9.95 2.39 10.92
N ILE A 103 -9.27 1.89 9.90
CA ILE A 103 -7.91 1.34 10.03
C ILE A 103 -6.92 2.21 9.27
N SER A 104 -5.78 2.51 9.87
CA SER A 104 -4.72 3.24 9.18
C SER A 104 -4.18 2.44 8.01
N LYS A 105 -4.03 3.08 6.84
CA LYS A 105 -3.32 2.51 5.68
C LYS A 105 -1.83 2.31 5.90
N ARG A 106 -1.29 2.63 7.09
CA ARG A 106 0.07 2.24 7.48
C ARG A 106 0.11 0.72 7.67
N ALA A 107 0.16 0.02 6.55
CA ALA A 107 0.96 -1.18 6.48
C ALA A 107 2.32 -0.77 7.05
N THR A 108 2.76 -1.47 8.10
CA THR A 108 4.16 -1.47 8.48
C THR A 108 4.93 -1.57 7.18
N GLU A 109 5.58 -0.48 6.79
CA GLU A 109 6.50 -0.46 5.69
C GLU A 109 7.59 -1.41 6.17
N VAL A 110 7.43 -2.70 5.85
CA VAL A 110 8.46 -3.70 6.06
C VAL A 110 9.48 -3.26 5.04
N THR A 111 10.29 -2.30 5.46
CA THR A 111 11.35 -1.68 4.67
C THR A 111 12.11 -2.86 4.10
N SER A 112 11.92 -3.00 2.80
CA SER A 112 12.18 -4.15 1.96
C SER A 112 13.23 -5.08 2.57
N ALA A 113 12.96 -6.38 2.68
CA ALA A 113 13.93 -7.39 3.17
C ALA A 113 15.33 -7.25 2.52
N TRP A 114 15.39 -6.63 1.34
CA TRP A 114 16.59 -6.18 0.67
C TRP A 114 17.50 -5.25 1.48
N THR A 115 16.96 -4.38 2.34
CA THR A 115 17.75 -3.51 3.23
C THR A 115 18.59 -4.34 4.19
N ALA A 116 18.01 -5.38 4.78
CA ALA A 116 18.74 -6.34 5.62
C ALA A 116 19.82 -7.08 4.82
N VAL A 117 19.54 -7.45 3.57
CA VAL A 117 20.51 -8.08 2.66
C VAL A 117 21.70 -7.15 2.40
N TRP A 118 21.47 -5.88 2.07
CA TRP A 118 22.54 -4.90 1.86
C TRP A 118 23.39 -4.66 3.11
N VAL A 119 22.79 -4.62 4.30
CA VAL A 119 23.52 -4.48 5.57
C VAL A 119 24.46 -5.67 5.81
N ILE A 120 24.00 -6.89 5.51
CA ILE A 120 24.83 -8.10 5.64
C ILE A 120 26.00 -8.05 4.64
N PHE A 121 25.74 -7.70 3.38
CA PHE A 121 26.80 -7.58 2.37
C PHE A 121 27.87 -6.56 2.76
N LEU A 122 27.45 -5.38 3.24
CA LEU A 122 28.38 -4.34 3.69
C LEU A 122 29.18 -4.80 4.92
N GLY A 123 28.55 -5.48 5.87
CA GLY A 123 29.23 -6.06 7.03
C GLY A 123 30.30 -7.08 6.66
N LEU A 124 29.98 -8.00 5.74
CA LEU A 124 30.94 -8.99 5.24
C LEU A 124 32.10 -8.32 4.47
N ALA A 125 31.82 -7.33 3.62
CA ALA A 125 32.84 -6.60 2.90
C ALA A 125 33.81 -5.87 3.86
N MET A 126 33.29 -5.23 4.91
CA MET A 126 34.13 -4.57 5.92
C MET A 126 35.01 -5.58 6.69
N ALA A 127 34.45 -6.73 7.09
CA ALA A 127 35.21 -7.76 7.79
C ALA A 127 36.35 -8.34 6.93
N THR A 128 36.06 -8.64 5.66
CA THR A 128 37.09 -9.15 4.72
C THR A 128 38.19 -8.12 4.45
N CYS A 129 37.83 -6.84 4.26
CA CYS A 129 38.80 -5.78 4.05
C CYS A 129 39.69 -5.56 5.29
N GLY A 130 39.09 -5.53 6.49
CA GLY A 130 39.84 -5.43 7.75
C GLY A 130 40.81 -6.60 7.94
N ALA A 131 40.37 -7.84 7.68
CA ALA A 131 41.22 -9.02 7.74
C ALA A 131 42.38 -8.96 6.72
N TYR A 132 42.12 -8.51 5.49
CA TYR A 132 43.14 -8.36 4.45
C TYR A 132 44.20 -7.32 4.82
N LEU A 133 43.79 -6.17 5.38
CA LEU A 133 44.71 -5.13 5.84
C LEU A 133 45.60 -5.64 6.98
N VAL A 134 45.03 -6.37 7.96
CA VAL A 134 45.80 -6.98 9.05
C VAL A 134 46.78 -8.02 8.51
N TYR A 135 46.33 -8.89 7.60
CA TYR A 135 47.17 -9.89 6.95
C TYR A 135 48.37 -9.24 6.25
N ARG A 136 48.12 -8.20 5.43
CA ARG A 136 49.17 -7.45 4.73
C ARG A 136 50.10 -6.72 5.69
N TYR A 137 49.58 -6.12 6.75
CA TYR A 137 50.37 -5.45 7.77
C TYR A 137 51.30 -6.45 8.49
N ARG A 138 50.78 -7.61 8.89
CA ARG A 138 51.56 -8.69 9.51
C ARG A 138 52.62 -9.25 8.58
N LEU A 139 52.28 -9.48 7.31
CA LEU A 139 53.21 -9.97 6.31
C LEU A 139 54.35 -8.95 6.06
N ARG A 140 54.02 -7.66 6.01
CA ARG A 140 55.03 -6.59 5.88
C ARG A 140 55.93 -6.49 7.11
N SER A 141 55.36 -6.64 8.31
CA SER A 141 56.11 -6.62 9.57
C SER A 141 57.03 -7.84 9.74
N HIS A 142 56.59 -9.04 9.34
CA HIS A 142 57.43 -10.25 9.39
C HIS A 142 58.60 -10.23 8.39
N MET A 143 58.50 -9.41 7.34
CA MET A 143 59.54 -9.25 6.33
C MET A 143 60.71 -8.37 6.81
N ASP A 144 60.51 -7.52 7.82
CA ASP A 144 61.56 -6.66 8.38
C ASP A 144 62.57 -7.42 9.27
N SER A 145 62.25 -8.64 9.72
CA SER A 145 63.14 -9.44 10.57
C SER A 145 64.10 -10.35 9.78
N GLU A 146 63.79 -10.72 8.53
CA GLU A 146 64.67 -11.59 7.74
C GLU A 146 65.39 -10.89 6.57
N ILE A 147 64.94 -9.70 6.12
CA ILE A 147 65.62 -8.97 5.02
C ILE A 147 66.76 -8.03 5.51
N ARG A 148 66.93 -7.79 6.81
CA ARG A 148 68.18 -7.17 7.31
C ARG A 148 69.38 -8.13 7.30
N ALA A 149 69.15 -9.44 7.22
CA ALA A 149 70.22 -10.42 7.19
C ALA A 149 70.89 -10.53 5.80
N ILE A 150 70.18 -10.23 4.71
CA ILE A 150 70.71 -10.41 3.34
C ILE A 150 71.16 -9.08 2.71
N MET A 151 70.61 -7.92 3.13
CA MET A 151 71.02 -6.61 2.60
C MET A 151 72.29 -6.03 3.24
N ALA A 152 72.89 -6.71 4.23
CA ALA A 152 74.15 -6.28 4.85
C ALA A 152 75.41 -6.61 4.02
N GLN A 153 75.27 -7.31 2.88
CA GLN A 153 76.41 -7.78 2.08
C GLN A 153 76.69 -6.98 0.79
N TYR A 154 75.93 -5.91 0.48
CA TYR A 154 76.09 -5.18 -0.79
C TYR A 154 76.30 -3.66 -0.67
N MET A 155 76.79 -3.16 0.47
CA MET A 155 77.22 -1.77 0.57
C MET A 155 78.65 -1.66 1.11
N PRO A 156 79.68 -1.77 0.25
CA PRO A 156 81.00 -1.27 0.58
C PRO A 156 81.05 0.24 0.34
N LEU A 157 81.40 1.00 1.39
CA LEU A 157 81.91 2.36 1.24
C LEU A 157 83.35 2.26 0.70
N ASP A 158 83.57 2.54 -0.58
CA ASP A 158 84.92 2.85 -1.05
C ASP A 158 85.19 4.34 -0.84
N SER A 159 85.88 4.56 0.26
CA SER A 159 86.52 5.78 0.70
C SER A 159 87.80 6.04 -0.11
N GLN A 160 87.82 7.19 -0.78
CA GLN A 160 88.96 8.11 -0.98
C GLN A 160 90.22 7.69 -1.79
N ASN A 161 90.39 8.47 -2.88
CA ASN A 161 91.55 9.36 -3.14
C ASN A 161 92.74 8.81 -3.95
N GLY A 162 92.88 9.32 -5.18
CA GLY A 162 94.08 9.15 -6.00
C GLY A 162 94.14 9.97 -7.30
N VAL A 163 94.59 11.23 -7.18
CA VAL A 163 95.49 11.96 -8.14
C VAL A 163 94.92 12.59 -9.44
N VAL A 164 94.50 13.86 -9.29
CA VAL A 164 94.95 15.10 -9.98
C VAL A 164 95.80 14.99 -11.29
N ASN A 165 95.33 15.53 -12.43
CA ASN A 165 95.96 16.65 -13.18
C ASN A 165 95.29 17.00 -14.54
N HIS A 166 95.50 18.26 -14.96
CA HIS A 166 95.08 19.02 -16.17
C HIS A 166 93.69 19.70 -16.06
N VAL A 167 93.61 20.97 -15.62
CA VAL A 167 94.01 22.27 -16.24
C VAL A 167 93.09 22.69 -17.40
N ASN A 168 92.38 23.81 -17.15
CA ASN A 168 91.74 24.86 -17.98
C ASN A 168 91.80 24.70 -19.52
N GLU A 169 90.82 25.13 -20.32
CA GLU A 169 90.11 26.42 -20.40
C GLU A 169 89.01 26.21 -21.47
N GLU A 170 87.76 26.64 -21.35
CA GLU A 170 87.18 27.93 -21.76
C GLU A 170 85.66 27.79 -21.47
N HIS A 171 84.94 28.68 -20.78
CA HIS A 171 84.69 30.06 -21.15
C HIS A 171 84.02 30.81 -19.96
N LEU A 172 84.58 31.99 -19.66
CA LEU A 172 84.09 33.15 -18.89
C LEU A 172 83.82 33.04 -17.37
#